data_AF-A0A5C1H791-F1
#
_entry.id   AF-A0A5C1H791-F1
#
_cell.length_a   1.000
_cell.length_b   1.000
_cell.length_c   1.000
_cell.angle_alpha   90.00
_cell.angle_beta   90.00
_cell.angle_gamma   90.00
#
_symmetry.space_group_name_H-M   'P 1'
#
loop_
_entity.id
_entity.type
_entity.pdbx_description
1 polymer ?
#
loop_
_entity_poly.entity_id
_entity_poly.type
_entity_poly.pdbx_seq_one_letter_code
_entity_poly.pdbx_strand_id
1 'polypeptide(L)' 'MTFTKQALFFKSYLTKNQKLKKRKIIKINKKKYNYIIKFLKYYRFLGIFPFIDNKTLKI' A
#
# COMPACT_ATOMS: atom_id res chain seq x y z
N MET A 1 -10.15 16.50 0.71
CA MET A 1 -9.23 15.62 -0.04
C MET A 1 -10.01 14.38 -0.47
N THR A 2 -10.35 14.23 -1.75
CA THR A 2 -11.20 13.12 -2.23
C THR A 2 -10.55 11.76 -1.99
N PHE A 3 -11.38 10.74 -1.70
CA PHE A 3 -10.97 9.37 -1.36
C PHE A 3 -10.00 8.78 -2.41
N THR A 4 -10.23 9.10 -3.68
CA THR A 4 -9.40 8.70 -4.83
C THR A 4 -7.98 9.28 -4.77
N LYS A 5 -7.82 10.55 -4.36
CA LYS A 5 -6.50 11.19 -4.22
C LYS A 5 -5.68 10.54 -3.09
N GLN A 6 -6.32 10.14 -2.00
CA GLN A 6 -5.66 9.43 -0.92
C GLN A 6 -5.21 8.03 -1.35
N ALA A 7 -6.10 7.26 -1.99
CA ALA A 7 -5.75 5.94 -2.51
C ALA A 7 -4.56 5.98 -3.48
N LEU A 8 -4.52 6.97 -4.38
CA LEU A 8 -3.40 7.16 -5.31
C LEU A 8 -2.09 7.48 -4.58
N PHE A 9 -2.15 8.32 -3.55
CA PHE A 9 -1.00 8.65 -2.70
C PHE A 9 -0.46 7.41 -1.99
N PHE A 10 -1.33 6.56 -1.44
CA PHE A 10 -0.89 5.33 -0.77
C PHE A 10 -0.34 4.27 -1.75
N LYS A 11 -0.85 4.23 -2.99
CA LYS A 11 -0.30 3.38 -4.06
C LYS A 11 1.18 3.67 -4.34
N SER A 12 1.63 4.92 -4.19
CA SER A 12 3.05 5.30 -4.37
C SER A 12 4.01 4.62 -3.36
N TYR A 13 3.50 4.22 -2.20
CA TYR A 13 4.26 3.51 -1.16
C TYR A 13 4.30 1.99 -1.38
N LEU A 14 3.51 1.48 -2.33
CA LEU A 14 3.54 0.08 -2.71
C LEU A 14 4.66 -0.20 -3.73
N THR A 15 5.21 -1.39 -3.63
CA THR A 15 6.07 -1.99 -4.66
C THR A 15 5.22 -2.51 -5.81
N LYS A 16 5.86 -2.88 -6.93
CA LYS A 16 5.18 -3.55 -8.04
C LYS A 16 4.45 -4.82 -7.62
N ASN A 17 4.89 -5.49 -6.56
CA ASN A 17 4.26 -6.71 -6.04
C ASN A 17 3.19 -6.41 -4.98
N GLN A 18 2.70 -5.17 -4.91
CA GLN A 18 1.69 -4.69 -3.95
C GLN A 18 2.13 -4.77 -2.48
N LYS A 19 3.41 -5.07 -2.20
CA LYS A 19 3.99 -5.03 -0.86
C LYS A 19 4.37 -3.59 -0.48
N LEU A 20 4.20 -3.21 0.78
CA LEU A 20 4.65 -1.91 1.28
C LEU A 20 6.19 -1.79 1.18
N LYS A 21 6.70 -0.71 0.61
CA LYS A 21 8.14 -0.42 0.53
C LYS A 21 8.74 -0.30 1.95
N LYS A 22 9.99 -0.72 2.13
CA LYS A 22 10.68 -0.63 3.43
C LYS A 22 10.79 0.84 3.86
N ARG A 23 10.59 1.13 5.16
CA ARG A 23 10.72 2.48 5.75
C ARG A 23 11.99 3.22 5.32
N LYS A 24 13.14 2.51 5.29
CA LYS A 24 14.45 3.06 4.89
C LYS A 24 14.43 3.63 3.46
N ILE A 25 13.69 3.00 2.55
CA ILE A 25 13.59 3.41 1.13
C ILE A 25 12.71 4.65 0.98
N ILE A 26 11.58 4.67 1.71
CA ILE A 26 10.61 5.78 1.64
C ILE A 26 11.09 7.00 2.46
N LYS A 27 12.09 6.82 3.35
CA LYS A 27 12.64 7.88 4.23
C LYS A 27 11.57 8.62 5.04
N ILE A 28 10.56 7.90 5.54
CA ILE A 28 9.50 8.46 6.38
C ILE A 28 9.64 8.14 7.86
N ASN A 29 9.04 9.01 8.67
CA ASN A 29 9.05 8.91 10.12
C ASN A 29 8.28 7.67 10.63
N LYS A 30 8.73 7.10 11.75
CA LYS A 30 8.17 5.84 12.31
C LYS A 30 6.65 5.92 12.54
N LYS A 31 6.17 7.03 13.11
CA LYS A 31 4.73 7.27 13.37
C LYS A 31 3.90 7.24 12.07
N LYS A 32 4.36 7.94 11.03
CA LYS A 32 3.71 7.97 9.71
C LYS A 32 3.76 6.59 9.03
N TYR A 33 4.89 5.88 9.13
CA TYR A 33 5.02 4.54 8.58
C TYR A 33 4.04 3.54 9.22
N ASN A 34 3.90 3.58 10.55
CA ASN A 34 2.94 2.74 11.26
C ASN A 34 1.48 3.06 10.89
N TYR A 35 1.16 4.33 10.68
CA TYR A 35 -0.15 4.74 10.18
C TYR A 35 -0.43 4.16 8.79
N ILE A 36 0.52 4.28 7.86
CA ILE A 36 0.40 3.69 6.52
C ILE A 36 0.16 2.17 6.61
N ILE A 37 0.89 1.46 7.48
CA ILE A 37 0.66 0.01 7.67
C ILE A 37 -0.79 -0.29 8.08
N LYS A 38 -1.31 0.43 9.09
CA LYS A 38 -2.69 0.23 9.56
C LYS A 38 -3.71 0.54 8.47
N PHE A 39 -3.53 1.66 7.78
CA PHE A 39 -4.38 2.07 6.67
C PHE A 39 -4.39 1.01 5.56
N LEU A 40 -3.21 0.53 5.17
CA LEU A 40 -3.07 -0.44 4.09
C LEU A 40 -3.68 -1.81 4.44
N LYS A 41 -3.60 -2.23 5.71
CA LYS A 41 -4.31 -3.41 6.21
C LYS A 41 -5.82 -3.27 6.08
N TYR A 42 -6.37 -2.13 6.52
CA TYR A 42 -7.81 -1.87 6.45
C TYR A 42 -8.32 -1.88 5.00
N TYR A 43 -7.61 -1.21 4.08
CA TYR A 43 -8.02 -1.15 2.69
C TYR A 43 -7.88 -2.48 1.95
N ARG A 44 -6.92 -3.33 2.34
CA ARG A 44 -6.84 -4.71 1.83
C ARG A 44 -7.99 -5.56 2.32
N PHE A 45 -8.38 -5.40 3.58
CA PHE A 45 -9.56 -6.10 4.12
C PHE A 45 -10.84 -5.68 3.41
N LEU A 46 -10.98 -4.40 3.06
CA LEU A 46 -12.09 -3.89 2.25
C LEU A 46 -12.04 -4.30 0.76
N GLY A 47 -11.02 -5.03 0.31
CA GLY A 47 -10.86 -5.42 -1.09
C GLY A 47 -10.44 -4.28 -2.04
N ILE A 48 -10.07 -3.10 -1.50
CA ILE A 48 -9.67 -1.94 -2.31
C ILE A 48 -8.24 -2.12 -2.85
N PHE A 49 -7.37 -2.75 -2.06
CA PHE A 49 -6.01 -3.11 -2.50
C PHE A 49 -5.80 -4.62 -2.46
N PRO A 50 -5.12 -5.21 -3.45
CA PRO A 50 -4.70 -6.61 -3.41
C PRO A 50 -3.66 -6.86 -2.31
N PHE A 51 -3.69 -8.06 -1.73
CA PHE A 51 -2.71 -8.48 -0.73
C PHE A 51 -1.32 -8.73 -1.36
N ILE A 52 -1.33 -9.36 -2.54
CA ILE A 52 -0.17 -9.70 -3.38
C ILE A 52 -0.64 -9.48 -4.82
N ASP A 53 0.21 -8.87 -5.65
CA ASP A 53 0.01 -8.96 -7.09
C ASP A 53 0.22 -10.42 -7.46
N ASN A 54 -0.88 -11.15 -7.68
CA ASN A 54 -0.80 -12.45 -8.30
C ASN A 54 -0.05 -12.19 -9.61
N LYS A 55 1.19 -12.69 -9.72
CA LYS A 55 1.70 -13.05 -11.05
C LYS A 55 0.55 -13.80 -11.67
N THR A 56 -0.06 -13.23 -12.71
CA THR A 56 -1.06 -13.91 -13.51
C THR A 56 -0.54 -15.33 -13.68
N LEU A 57 -1.25 -16.31 -13.09
CA LEU A 57 -1.07 -17.70 -13.47
C LEU A 57 -1.32 -17.65 -14.96
N LYS A 58 -0.23 -17.70 -15.71
CA LYS A 58 -0.25 -17.73 -17.16
C LYS A 58 -0.85 -19.09 -17.45
N ILE A 59 -2.18 -19.13 -17.60
CA ILE A 59 -2.91 -20.30 -18.09
C ILE A 59 -2.41 -20.55 -19.51
#